data_AF-A0A8I0H589-F1
#
_entry.id   AF-A0A8I0H589-F1
#
_cell.length_a   1.000
_cell.length_b   1.000
_cell.length_c   1.000
_cell.angle_alpha   90.00
_cell.angle_beta   90.00
_cell.angle_gamma   90.00
#
_symmetry.space_group_name_H-M   'P 1'
#
loop_
_entity.id
_entity.type
_entity.pdbx_description
1 polymer ?
#
loop_
_entity_poly.entity_id
_entity_poly.type
_entity_poly.pdbx_seq_one_letter_code
_entity_poly.pdbx_strand_id
1 'polypeptide(L)' 'LHSAITRFSPARHIDEKYAQLLSEAQQRGVEILAYKAEISAEGMALKKSLPVTL' A
#
# COMPACT_ATOMS: atom_id res chain seq x y z
N LEU A 1 -5.77 -11.10 7.28
CA LEU A 1 -5.20 -10.95 5.91
C LEU A 1 -6.22 -10.22 5.05
N HIS A 2 -5.83 -9.16 4.34
CA HIS A 2 -6.76 -8.38 3.51
C HIS A 2 -6.79 -8.91 2.06
N SER A 3 -7.45 -10.04 1.82
CA SER A 3 -7.45 -10.70 0.51
C SER A 3 -8.40 -10.08 -0.51
N ALA A 4 -9.36 -9.24 -0.11
CA ALA A 4 -10.34 -8.64 -1.01
C ALA A 4 -10.00 -7.21 -1.48
N ILE A 5 -8.85 -6.66 -1.09
CA ILE A 5 -8.50 -5.26 -1.42
C ILE A 5 -8.25 -5.08 -2.91
N THR A 6 -8.67 -3.91 -3.39
CA THR A 6 -8.53 -3.49 -4.80
C THR A 6 -7.71 -2.21 -4.97
N ARG A 7 -7.38 -1.53 -3.86
CA ARG A 7 -6.63 -0.28 -3.81
C ARG A 7 -5.97 -0.12 -2.44
N PHE A 8 -4.87 0.63 -2.37
CA PHE A 8 -4.24 1.05 -1.14
C PHE A 8 -4.42 2.57 -0.89
N SER A 9 -4.64 2.93 0.37
CA SER A 9 -4.48 4.29 0.89
C SER A 9 -4.09 4.24 2.37
N PRO A 10 -3.24 5.16 2.84
CA PRO A 10 -2.91 5.22 4.27
C PRO A 10 -4.18 5.53 5.09
N ALA A 11 -4.34 4.83 6.20
CA ALA A 11 -5.47 5.04 7.11
C ALA A 11 -5.25 6.31 7.96
N ARG A 12 -5.48 7.48 7.36
CA ARG A 12 -5.21 8.80 7.98
C ARG A 12 -5.86 9.00 9.35
N HIS A 13 -7.03 8.39 9.57
CA HIS A 13 -7.74 8.48 10.86
C HIS A 13 -7.08 7.68 11.99
N ILE A 14 -6.22 6.71 11.66
CA ILE A 14 -5.46 5.91 12.63
C ILE A 14 -4.11 6.59 12.89
N ASP A 15 -3.45 7.04 11.81
CA ASP A 15 -2.18 7.74 11.89
C ASP A 15 -2.11 8.82 10.81
N GLU A 16 -2.43 10.05 11.23
CA GLU A 16 -2.40 11.22 10.37
C GLU A 16 -0.97 11.55 9.93
N LYS A 17 0.00 11.40 10.83
CA LYS A 17 1.39 11.79 10.56
C LYS A 17 2.02 10.87 9.52
N TYR A 18 1.78 9.57 9.61
CA TYR A 18 2.22 8.62 8.60
C TYR A 18 1.62 8.95 7.22
N ALA A 19 0.31 9.22 7.15
CA ALA A 19 -0.34 9.58 5.90
C ALA A 19 0.27 10.86 5.28
N GLN A 20 0.54 11.88 6.10
CA GLN A 20 1.20 13.10 5.67
C GLN A 20 2.62 12.84 5.13
N LEU A 21 3.44 12.11 5.88
CA LEU A 21 4.83 11.84 5.50
C LEU A 21 4.91 11.03 4.20
N LEU A 22 3.96 10.12 3.97
CA LEU A 22 3.89 9.34 2.73
C LEU A 22 3.59 10.24 1.52
N SER A 23 2.67 11.20 1.66
CA SER A 23 2.41 12.21 0.62
C SER A 23 3.62 13.11 0.36
N GLU A 24 4.31 13.57 1.41
CA GLU A 24 5.51 14.41 1.28
C GLU A 24 6.66 13.66 0.59
N ALA A 25 6.85 12.38 0.91
CA ALA A 25 7.84 11.53 0.25
C ALA A 25 7.55 11.42 -1.26
N GLN A 26 6.29 11.18 -1.64
CA GLN A 26 5.90 11.12 -3.04
C GLN A 26 6.21 12.43 -3.78
N GLN A 27 5.87 13.58 -3.17
CA GLN A 27 6.14 14.90 -3.74
C GLN A 27 7.64 15.18 -3.92
N ARG A 28 8.49 14.57 -3.09
CA ARG A 28 9.95 14.63 -3.21
C ARG A 28 10.54 13.64 -4.23
N GLY A 29 9.68 12.94 -4.98
CA GLY A 29 10.09 12.03 -6.05
C GLY A 29 10.28 10.58 -5.60
N VAL A 30 9.85 10.22 -4.39
CA VAL A 30 9.88 8.81 -3.94
C VAL A 30 8.76 8.04 -4.64
N GLU A 31 9.12 6.96 -5.32
CA GLU A 31 8.17 6.02 -5.92
C GLU A 31 7.48 5.18 -4.83
N ILE A 32 6.16 5.04 -4.92
CA ILE A 32 5.37 4.24 -3.98
C ILE A 32 4.67 3.14 -4.75
N LEU A 33 4.96 1.90 -4.36
CA LEU A 33 4.40 0.70 -4.95
C LEU A 33 3.56 -0.05 -3.92
N ALA A 34 2.33 -0.39 -4.29
CA ALA A 34 1.48 -1.26 -3.49
C ALA A 34 1.20 -2.53 -4.29
N TYR A 35 1.48 -3.69 -3.69
CA TYR A 35 1.21 -4.99 -4.30
C TYR A 35 0.34 -5.84 -3.38
N LYS A 36 -0.63 -6.51 -4.01
CA LYS A 36 -1.36 -7.59 -3.38
C LYS A 36 -0.51 -8.85 -3.38
N ALA A 37 -0.26 -9.37 -2.19
CA ALA A 37 0.34 -10.69 -1.99
C ALA A 37 -0.75 -11.77 -2.02
N GLU A 38 -0.45 -12.88 -2.68
CA GLU A 38 -1.17 -14.14 -2.52
C GLU A 38 -0.34 -15.05 -1.63
N ILE A 39 -0.99 -15.69 -0.67
CA ILE A 39 -0.37 -16.56 0.33
C ILE A 39 -1.07 -17.92 0.25
N SER A 40 -0.26 -18.98 0.22
CA SER A 40 -0.68 -20.37 0.29
C SER A 40 0.24 -21.17 1.22
N ALA A 41 -0.03 -22.46 1.38
CA ALA A 41 0.84 -23.33 2.17
C ALA A 41 2.25 -23.49 1.57
N GLU A 42 2.37 -23.28 0.26
CA GLU A 42 3.60 -23.40 -0.51
C GLU A 42 4.44 -22.11 -0.47
N GLY A 43 3.86 -20.98 -0.02
CA GLY A 43 4.59 -19.74 0.19
C GLY A 43 3.77 -18.48 -0.10
N MET A 44 4.47 -17.38 -0.40
CA MET A 44 3.88 -16.07 -0.67
C MET A 44 4.50 -15.46 -1.92
N ALA A 45 3.66 -14.84 -2.75
CA ALA A 45 4.10 -14.12 -3.94
C ALA A 45 3.35 -12.80 -4.13
N LEU A 46 4.05 -11.76 -4.60
CA LEU A 46 3.42 -10.52 -5.06
C LEU A 46 2.82 -10.75 -6.45
N LYS A 47 1.53 -10.51 -6.62
CA LYS A 47 0.80 -10.92 -7.83
C LYS A 47 0.20 -9.76 -8.60
N LYS A 48 -0.30 -8.75 -7.90
CA LYS A 48 -1.05 -7.65 -8.53
C LYS A 48 -0.64 -6.31 -7.96
N SER A 49 -0.19 -5.40 -8.84
CA SER A 49 -0.04 -4.00 -8.48
C SER A 49 -1.42 -3.39 -8.19
N LEU A 50 -1.51 -2.62 -7.11
CA LEU A 50 -2.70 -1.94 -6.68
C LEU A 50 -2.55 -0.43 -6.89
N PRO A 51 -3.63 0.27 -7.29
CA PRO A 51 -3.64 1.72 -7.24
C PRO A 51 -3.32 2.22 -5.83
N VAL A 52 -2.52 3.27 -5.74
CA VAL A 52 -2.23 4.00 -4.51
C VAL A 52 -2.96 5.33 -4.57
N THR A 53 -3.59 5.76 -3.47
CA THR A 53 -3.85 7.20 -3.30
C THR A 53 -3.62 7.65 -1.88
N LEU A 54 -3.02 8.84 -1.76
CA LEU A 54 -2.48 9.45 -0.56
C LEU A 54 -3.34 10.64 -0.14
#